data_AF-A0A5B8L5G4-F1
#
_entry.id   AF-A0A5B8L5G4-F1
#
_cell.length_a   1.000
_cell.length_b   1.000
_cell.length_c   1.000
_cell.angle_alpha   90.00
_cell.angle_beta   90.00
_cell.angle_gamma   90.00
#
_symmetry.space_group_name_H-M   'P 1'
#
loop_
_entity.id
_entity.type
_entity.pdbx_description
1 polymer ?
#
loop_
_entity_poly.entity_id
_entity_poly.type
_entity_poly.pdbx_seq_one_letter_code
_entity_poly.pdbx_strand_id
1 'polypeptide(L)'
;MQPMWIIRAKGHFSQPGGYCHAGIHAVGSIPALLLAGLTFLPMLAFMAAEFVVHFLIDHFKARNALKSGKGPDTAAFWAMHGFDQMLHHFTYLVMTGVAFRLMAD
;
A
#
# COMPACT_ATOMS: atom_id res chain seq x y z
N MET A 1 8.34 -12.84 3.48
CA MET A 1 6.99 -13.46 3.36
C MET A 1 6.12 -12.95 4.50
N GLN A 2 4.87 -12.53 4.23
CA GLN A 2 3.97 -12.03 5.28
C GLN A 2 3.41 -13.18 6.13
N PRO A 3 3.22 -12.99 7.46
CA PRO A 3 2.54 -13.97 8.30
C PRO A 3 1.09 -14.24 7.85
N MET A 4 0.60 -15.47 8.06
CA MET A 4 -0.74 -15.88 7.63
C MET A 4 -1.87 -15.04 8.25
N TRP A 5 -1.70 -14.56 9.48
CA TRP A 5 -2.71 -13.72 10.14
C TRP A 5 -2.88 -12.36 9.45
N ILE A 6 -1.82 -11.82 8.82
CA ILE A 6 -1.90 -10.61 8.00
C ILE A 6 -2.62 -10.91 6.70
N ILE A 7 -2.20 -11.95 5.98
CA ILE A 7 -2.73 -12.32 4.66
C ILE A 7 -4.25 -12.54 4.74
N ARG A 8 -4.71 -13.30 5.75
CA ARG A 8 -6.14 -13.61 5.94
C ARG A 8 -6.98 -12.39 6.32
N ALA A 9 -6.36 -11.38 6.95
CA ALA A 9 -7.06 -10.21 7.45
C ALA A 9 -7.24 -9.09 6.41
N LYS A 10 -6.46 -9.05 5.32
CA LYS A 10 -6.49 -7.94 4.33
C LYS A 10 -7.90 -7.62 3.82
N GLY A 11 -8.76 -8.62 3.66
CA GLY A 11 -10.14 -8.46 3.19
C GLY A 11 -11.17 -8.05 4.25
N HIS A 12 -10.77 -7.73 5.49
CA HIS A 12 -11.70 -7.52 6.61
C HIS A 12 -11.34 -6.29 7.45
N PHE A 13 -12.23 -5.29 7.49
CA PHE A 13 -12.05 -4.11 8.34
C PHE A 13 -12.04 -4.44 9.84
N SER A 14 -12.64 -5.55 10.26
CA SER A 14 -12.69 -5.97 11.66
C SER A 14 -11.42 -6.69 12.14
N GLN A 15 -10.46 -6.96 11.26
CA GLN A 15 -9.25 -7.71 11.59
C GLN A 15 -8.01 -6.83 11.51
N PRO A 16 -7.07 -6.95 12.48
CA PRO A 16 -5.94 -6.01 12.60
C PRO A 16 -4.91 -6.14 11.46
N GLY A 17 -4.83 -7.29 10.80
CA GLY A 17 -3.69 -7.60 9.92
C GLY A 17 -3.54 -6.71 8.69
N GLY A 18 -4.65 -6.25 8.08
CA GLY A 18 -4.60 -5.29 6.98
C GLY A 18 -3.99 -3.96 7.42
N TYR A 19 -4.38 -3.46 8.60
CA TYR A 19 -3.84 -2.22 9.17
C TYR A 19 -2.37 -2.37 9.54
N CYS A 20 -1.96 -3.47 10.18
CA CYS A 20 -0.56 -3.70 10.53
C CYS A 20 0.34 -3.70 9.30
N HIS A 21 -0.13 -4.29 8.20
CA HIS A 21 0.63 -4.30 6.97
C HIS A 21 0.78 -2.91 6.34
N ALA A 22 -0.32 -2.18 6.19
CA ALA A 22 -0.27 -0.80 5.69
C ALA A 22 0.61 0.09 6.58
N GLY A 23 0.57 -0.12 7.89
CA GLY A 23 1.43 0.57 8.85
C GLY A 23 2.92 0.29 8.64
N ILE A 24 3.30 -0.97 8.36
CA ILE A 24 4.69 -1.32 8.03
C ILE A 24 5.16 -0.57 6.77
N HIS A 25 4.31 -0.45 5.74
CA HIS A 25 4.64 0.31 4.54
C HIS A 25 4.80 1.81 4.83
N ALA A 26 3.81 2.42 5.48
CA ALA A 26 3.86 3.83 5.85
C ALA A 26 5.08 4.20 6.72
N VAL A 27 5.42 3.36 7.71
CA VAL A 27 6.63 3.54 8.54
C VAL A 27 7.90 3.28 7.73
N GLY A 28 7.88 2.27 6.86
CA GLY A 28 8.99 1.91 5.98
C GLY A 28 9.37 3.02 5.00
N SER A 29 8.44 3.94 4.68
CA SER A 29 8.70 5.11 3.84
C SER A 29 9.38 6.27 4.56
N ILE A 30 9.40 6.29 5.90
CA ILE A 30 10.00 7.39 6.69
C ILE A 30 11.44 7.68 6.26
N PRO A 31 12.35 6.70 6.11
CA PRO A 31 13.72 6.98 5.67
C PRO A 31 13.78 7.69 4.32
N ALA A 32 12.94 7.31 3.35
CA ALA A 32 12.90 7.95 2.04
C ALA A 32 12.37 9.39 2.13
N LEU A 33 11.32 9.62 2.93
CA LEU A 33 10.76 10.95 3.15
C LEU A 33 11.74 11.89 3.89
N LEU A 34 12.51 11.36 4.84
CA LEU A 34 13.58 12.10 5.52
C LEU A 34 14.75 12.41 4.58
N LEU A 35 15.18 11.45 3.75
CA LEU A 35 16.22 11.66 2.75
C LEU A 35 15.80 12.67 1.68
N ALA A 36 14.50 12.75 1.37
CA ALA A 36 13.98 13.81 0.53
C ALA A 36 14.12 15.18 1.19
N GLY A 37 14.12 15.28 2.52
CA GLY A 37 14.23 16.56 3.24
C GLY A 37 12.87 17.13 3.67
N LEU A 38 11.83 16.30 3.71
CA LEU A 38 10.50 16.72 4.17
C LEU A 38 10.51 17.05 5.67
N THR A 39 9.83 18.14 6.04
CA THR A 39 9.58 18.50 7.44
C THR A 39 8.49 17.60 8.06
N PHE A 40 8.31 17.69 9.37
CA PHE A 40 7.46 16.77 10.13
C PHE A 40 5.99 16.73 9.65
N LEU A 41 5.37 17.89 9.38
CA LEU A 41 3.95 17.96 8.97
C LEU A 41 3.70 17.30 7.61
N PRO A 42 4.43 17.67 6.52
CA PRO A 42 4.31 16.99 5.23
C PRO A 42 4.59 15.48 5.32
N MET A 43 5.63 15.08 6.08
CA MET A 43 5.95 13.67 6.29
C MET A 43 4.78 12.91 6.93
N LEU A 44 4.14 13.47 7.97
CA LEU A 44 2.98 12.87 8.60
C LEU A 44 1.79 12.73 7.63
N ALA A 45 1.56 13.73 6.78
CA ALA A 45 0.53 13.68 5.74
C ALA A 45 0.81 12.57 4.72
N PHE A 46 2.06 12.41 4.27
CA PHE A 46 2.46 11.31 3.39
C PHE A 46 2.27 9.95 4.04
N MET A 47 2.67 9.78 5.30
CA MET A 47 2.48 8.52 6.03
C MET A 47 0.99 8.16 6.15
N ALA A 48 0.14 9.13 6.49
CA ALA A 48 -1.30 8.91 6.57
C ALA A 48 -1.92 8.56 5.20
N ALA A 49 -1.51 9.26 4.15
CA ALA A 49 -1.96 8.99 2.79
C ALA A 49 -1.53 7.60 2.31
N GLU A 50 -0.26 7.23 2.49
CA GLU A 50 0.25 5.91 2.14
C GLU A 50 -0.50 4.82 2.90
N PHE A 51 -0.67 4.97 4.22
CA PHE A 51 -1.41 4.01 5.02
C PHE A 51 -2.81 3.75 4.46
N VAL A 52 -3.58 4.80 4.18
CA VAL A 52 -4.95 4.69 3.68
C VAL A 52 -4.97 4.06 2.28
N VAL A 53 -4.14 4.55 1.36
CA VAL A 53 -4.14 4.08 -0.03
C VAL A 53 -3.68 2.62 -0.10
N HIS A 54 -2.59 2.28 0.58
CA HIS A 54 -2.04 0.92 0.60
C HIS A 54 -3.04 -0.07 1.20
N PHE A 55 -3.66 0.30 2.33
CA PHE A 55 -4.69 -0.52 2.96
C PHE A 55 -5.88 -0.77 2.02
N LEU A 56 -6.37 0.27 1.34
CA LEU A 56 -7.52 0.14 0.44
C LEU A 56 -7.18 -0.73 -0.79
N ILE A 57 -6.01 -0.56 -1.40
CA ILE A 57 -5.58 -1.39 -2.54
C ILE A 57 -5.59 -2.86 -2.15
N ASP A 58 -4.92 -3.21 -1.05
CA ASP A 58 -4.86 -4.58 -0.54
C ASP A 58 -6.23 -5.13 -0.15
N HIS A 59 -7.07 -4.29 0.45
CA HIS A 59 -8.43 -4.68 0.83
C HIS A 59 -9.24 -5.05 -0.41
N PHE A 60 -9.27 -4.19 -1.42
CA PHE A 60 -10.02 -4.46 -2.65
C PHE A 60 -9.46 -5.67 -3.40
N LYS A 61 -8.14 -5.82 -3.46
CA LYS A 61 -7.49 -7.02 -4.03
C LYS A 61 -7.94 -8.29 -3.32
N ALA A 62 -7.87 -8.32 -1.98
CA ALA A 62 -8.28 -9.47 -1.19
C ALA A 62 -9.77 -9.81 -1.36
N ARG A 63 -10.64 -8.79 -1.35
CA ARG A 63 -12.08 -8.96 -1.59
C ARG A 63 -12.38 -9.52 -2.98
N ASN A 64 -11.67 -9.06 -4.01
CA ASN A 64 -11.82 -9.57 -5.37
C ASN A 64 -11.30 -11.01 -5.49
N ALA A 65 -10.15 -11.33 -4.88
CA ALA A 65 -9.61 -12.68 -4.86
C ALA A 65 -10.56 -13.68 -4.20
N LEU A 66 -11.17 -13.32 -3.07
CA LEU A 66 -12.17 -14.16 -2.38
C LEU A 66 -13.40 -14.45 -3.23
N LYS A 67 -13.79 -13.54 -4.13
CA LYS A 67 -14.95 -13.69 -5.02
C LYS A 67 -14.64 -14.42 -6.32
N SER A 68 -13.40 -14.34 -6.81
CA SER A 68 -13.04 -14.81 -8.15
C SER A 68 -12.84 -16.32 -8.25
N GLY A 69 -12.46 -16.98 -7.14
CA GLY A 69 -12.06 -18.38 -7.13
C GLY A 69 -10.82 -18.68 -7.99
N LYS A 70 -10.08 -17.65 -8.41
CA LYS A 70 -8.92 -17.77 -9.30
C LYS A 70 -7.64 -17.97 -8.49
N GLY A 71 -7.00 -19.12 -8.69
CA GLY A 71 -5.72 -19.46 -8.06
C GLY A 71 -4.50 -19.07 -8.90
N PRO A 72 -3.28 -19.23 -8.34
CA PRO A 72 -2.01 -18.93 -9.01
C PRO A 72 -1.76 -19.71 -10.31
N ASP A 73 -2.53 -20.76 -10.57
CA ASP A 73 -2.55 -21.56 -11.80
C ASP A 73 -3.30 -20.88 -12.95
N THR A 74 -3.89 -19.70 -12.73
CA THR A 74 -4.69 -18.99 -13.72
C THR A 74 -4.06 -17.67 -14.18
N ALA A 75 -4.19 -17.34 -15.47
CA ALA A 75 -3.74 -16.04 -16.00
C ALA A 75 -4.44 -14.85 -15.32
N ALA A 76 -5.71 -15.02 -14.94
CA ALA A 76 -6.49 -13.99 -14.26
C ALA A 76 -5.89 -13.61 -12.89
N PHE A 77 -5.36 -14.58 -12.14
CA PHE A 77 -4.65 -14.30 -10.89
C PHE A 77 -3.43 -13.42 -11.14
N TRP A 78 -2.61 -13.74 -12.14
CA TRP A 78 -1.41 -12.96 -12.46
C TRP A 78 -1.71 -11.57 -13.00
N ALA A 79 -2.77 -11.41 -13.79
CA ALA A 79 -3.23 -10.09 -14.22
C ALA A 79 -3.64 -9.22 -13.02
N MET A 80 -4.44 -9.77 -12.10
CA MET A 80 -4.85 -9.06 -10.88
C MET A 80 -3.68 -8.78 -9.94
N HIS A 81 -2.72 -9.71 -9.84
CA HIS A 81 -1.50 -9.53 -9.07
C HIS A 81 -0.61 -8.42 -9.66
N GLY A 82 -0.43 -8.40 -10.98
CA GLY A 82 0.31 -7.33 -11.66
C GLY A 82 -0.35 -5.98 -11.50
N PHE A 83 -1.68 -5.91 -11.64
CA PHE A 83 -2.45 -4.68 -11.42
C PHE A 83 -2.30 -4.18 -9.97
N ASP A 84 -2.34 -5.09 -9.00
CA ASP A 84 -2.07 -4.77 -7.59
C ASP A 84 -0.68 -4.16 -7.40
N GLN A 85 0.38 -4.77 -7.95
CA GLN A 85 1.74 -4.20 -7.86
C GLN A 85 1.85 -2.83 -8.55
N MET A 86 1.19 -2.66 -9.70
CA MET A 86 1.15 -1.38 -10.42
C MET A 86 0.56 -0.26 -9.55
N LEU A 87 -0.57 -0.51 -8.87
CA LEU A 87 -1.21 0.50 -8.01
C LEU A 87 -0.32 0.90 -6.83
N HIS A 88 0.38 -0.06 -6.22
CA HIS A 88 1.35 0.25 -5.17
C HIS A 88 2.51 1.12 -5.70
N HIS A 89 3.07 0.79 -6.87
CA HIS A 89 4.09 1.62 -7.50
C HIS A 89 3.61 3.02 -7.88
N PHE A 90 2.37 3.16 -8.36
CA PHE A 90 1.78 4.48 -8.62
C PHE A 90 1.65 5.32 -7.35
N THR A 91 1.35 4.69 -6.21
CA THR A 91 1.33 5.40 -4.92
C THR A 91 2.70 6.02 -4.64
N TYR A 92 3.79 5.28 -4.82
CA TYR A 92 5.15 5.81 -4.63
C TYR A 92 5.54 6.88 -5.65
N LEU A 93 5.15 6.73 -6.93
CA LEU A 93 5.40 7.73 -7.96
C LEU A 93 4.68 9.05 -7.65
N VAL A 94 3.41 8.99 -7.24
CA VAL A 94 2.64 10.18 -6.84
C VAL A 94 3.26 10.82 -5.61
N MET A 95 3.58 10.04 -4.58
CA MET A 95 4.22 10.57 -3.37
C MET A 95 5.53 11.28 -3.68
N THR A 96 6.37 10.65 -4.49
CA THR A 96 7.66 11.21 -4.94
C THR A 96 7.46 12.51 -5.71
N GLY A 97 6.53 12.53 -6.68
CA GLY A 97 6.24 13.74 -7.47
C GLY A 97 5.73 14.90 -6.62
N VAL A 98 4.82 14.63 -5.67
CA VAL A 98 4.31 15.65 -4.74
C VAL A 98 5.41 16.13 -3.79
N ALA A 99 6.25 15.22 -3.27
CA ALA A 99 7.38 15.60 -2.41
C ALA A 99 8.35 16.53 -3.15
N PHE A 100 8.72 16.21 -4.40
CA PHE A 100 9.56 17.10 -5.21
C PHE A 100 8.92 18.46 -5.43
N ARG A 101 7.61 18.52 -5.69
CA ARG A 101 6.90 19.79 -5.86
C ARG A 101 6.96 20.64 -4.59
N LEU A 102 6.71 20.04 -3.42
CA LEU A 102 6.73 20.73 -2.13
C LEU A 102 8.11 21.27 -1.73
N MET A 103 9.19 20.72 -2.28
CA MET A 103 10.56 21.18 -2.01
C MET A 103 11.04 22.23 -3.00
N ALA A 104 10.34 22.39 -4.13
CA ALA A 104 10.67 23.37 -5.16
C ALA A 104 9.96 24.73 -4.95
N ASP A 105 9.03 24.79 -3.98
CA ASP A 105 8.32 26.00 -3.55
C ASP A 105 8.89 26.49 -2.21
#